data_AF-A0A956C3T0-F1
#
_entry.id   AF-A0A956C3T0-F1
#
_cell.length_a   1.000
_cell.length_b   1.000
_cell.length_c   1.000
_cell.angle_alpha   90.00
_cell.angle_beta   90.00
_cell.angle_gamma   90.00
#
_symmetry.space_group_name_H-M   'P 1'
#
loop_
_entity.id
_entity.type
_entity.pdbx_description
1 polymer ?
#
loop_
_entity_poly.entity_id
_entity_poly.type
_entity_poly.pdbx_seq_one_letter_code
_entity_poly.pdbx_strand_id
1 'polypeptide(L)'
;MNRIVIVSTLALVAACASDPHKEVRTADSQLTQAQIEAQHDHRAQVQDNNADTASTRADNQQELADTHADSKVAVVEARSDADKARIEMREARDKFDIDAKRRFDTTEAKVDELRARGNKLTGKKRALFDTEMRTYMLSRGHVLEKMSEIKSTPDAQWSRDRDLLEQSLSSFERNAERLEEKL
;
A
#
# COMPACT_ATOMS: atom_id res chain seq x y z
N MET A 1 -40.21 20.17 26.47
CA MET A 1 -39.15 19.21 26.85
C MET A 1 -38.18 19.09 25.68
N ASN A 2 -36.99 19.64 25.85
CA ASN A 2 -35.91 19.62 24.86
C ASN A 2 -35.31 18.20 24.79
N ARG A 3 -35.15 17.67 23.58
CA ARG A 3 -34.20 16.59 23.30
C ARG A 3 -33.41 16.95 22.05
N ILE A 4 -32.27 17.58 22.28
CA ILE A 4 -31.14 17.62 21.36
C ILE A 4 -30.21 16.49 21.84
N VAL A 5 -29.98 15.49 20.99
CA VAL A 5 -28.86 14.53 21.08
C VAL A 5 -28.37 14.35 19.64
N ILE A 6 -27.45 15.22 19.24
CA ILE A 6 -26.01 14.95 19.00
C ILE A 6 -25.78 14.09 17.76
N VAL A 7 -25.62 14.83 16.67
CA VAL A 7 -24.70 14.61 15.54
C VAL A 7 -23.57 13.63 15.87
N SER A 8 -23.60 12.47 15.22
CA SER A 8 -22.40 11.64 15.03
C SER A 8 -21.97 11.77 13.57
N THR A 9 -21.30 12.88 13.28
CA THR A 9 -20.45 13.03 12.10
C THR A 9 -19.35 11.98 12.17
N LEU A 10 -19.47 10.91 11.38
CA LEU A 10 -18.32 10.13 10.96
C LEU A 10 -17.46 11.06 10.10
N ALA A 11 -16.44 11.59 10.75
CA ALA A 11 -15.35 12.31 10.13
C ALA A 11 -14.70 11.44 9.06
N LEU A 12 -14.60 11.95 7.84
CA LEU A 12 -13.49 11.66 6.95
C LEU A 12 -13.20 12.89 6.08
N VAL A 13 -12.83 13.98 6.76
CA VAL A 13 -11.92 14.96 6.17
C VAL A 13 -10.51 14.47 6.46
N ALA A 14 -9.93 13.77 5.49
CA ALA A 14 -8.50 13.83 5.23
C ALA A 14 -8.23 13.22 3.85
N ALA A 15 -8.10 14.08 2.83
CA ALA A 15 -7.29 13.77 1.65
C ALA A 15 -5.79 13.77 2.02
N CYS A 16 -5.44 13.02 3.07
CA CYS A 16 -4.09 12.59 3.34
C CYS A 16 -4.01 11.22 2.69
N ALA A 17 -3.12 11.06 1.70
CA ALA A 17 -2.92 9.82 0.96
C ALA A 17 -3.05 8.61 1.89
N SER A 18 -4.17 7.89 1.80
CA SER A 18 -4.33 6.67 2.56
C SER A 18 -3.32 5.68 1.97
N ASP A 19 -2.53 5.06 2.86
CA ASP A 19 -1.52 4.10 2.45
C ASP A 19 -2.23 2.75 2.27
N PRO A 20 -2.39 2.22 1.05
CA PRO A 20 -3.16 1.00 0.79
C PRO A 20 -2.63 -0.20 1.58
N HIS A 21 -1.36 -0.16 1.99
CA HIS A 21 -0.73 -1.21 2.79
C HIS A 21 -1.20 -1.21 4.23
N LYS A 22 -1.43 -0.01 4.79
CA LYS A 22 -2.01 0.13 6.14
C LYS A 22 -3.46 -0.32 6.12
N GLU A 23 -4.17 -0.06 5.02
CA GLU A 23 -5.55 -0.50 4.83
C GLU A 23 -5.64 -2.03 4.77
N VAL A 24 -4.81 -2.71 3.96
CA VAL A 24 -4.75 -4.19 3.92
C VAL A 24 -4.46 -4.77 5.29
N ARG A 25 -3.46 -4.24 6.01
CA ARG A 25 -3.11 -4.76 7.34
C ARG A 25 -4.25 -4.58 8.34
N THR A 26 -4.93 -3.44 8.28
CA THR A 26 -6.06 -3.14 9.16
C THR A 26 -7.23 -4.05 8.84
N ALA A 27 -7.57 -4.22 7.57
CA ALA A 27 -8.65 -5.10 7.12
C ALA A 27 -8.37 -6.58 7.47
N ASP A 28 -7.14 -7.08 7.27
CA ASP A 28 -6.75 -8.44 7.68
C ASP A 28 -6.84 -8.63 9.20
N SER A 29 -6.49 -7.60 9.99
CA SER A 29 -6.63 -7.65 11.44
C SER A 29 -8.08 -7.67 11.90
N GLN A 30 -8.95 -6.88 11.24
CA GLN A 30 -10.39 -6.84 11.50
C GLN A 30 -11.06 -8.16 11.11
N LEU A 31 -10.68 -8.75 9.97
CA LEU A 31 -11.14 -10.08 9.58
C LEU A 31 -10.74 -11.15 10.60
N THR A 32 -9.49 -11.11 11.05
CA THR A 32 -8.99 -12.06 12.07
C THR A 32 -9.78 -11.90 13.37
N GLN A 33 -10.03 -10.66 13.80
CA GLN A 33 -10.81 -10.39 15.00
C GLN A 33 -12.27 -10.85 14.86
N ALA A 34 -12.94 -10.54 13.75
CA ALA A 34 -14.30 -11.00 13.47
C ALA A 34 -14.41 -12.54 13.46
N GLN A 35 -13.39 -13.24 12.95
CA GLN A 35 -13.34 -14.70 12.99
C GLN A 35 -13.16 -15.26 14.41
N ILE A 36 -12.32 -14.61 15.23
CA ILE A 36 -12.12 -15.00 16.63
C ILE A 36 -13.41 -14.78 17.43
N GLU A 37 -14.05 -13.63 17.27
CA GLU A 37 -15.33 -13.30 17.92
C GLU A 37 -16.41 -14.32 17.53
N ALA A 38 -16.59 -14.58 16.22
CA ALA A 38 -17.52 -15.60 15.75
C ALA A 38 -17.23 -17.02 16.31
N GLN A 39 -15.96 -17.39 16.51
CA GLN A 39 -15.59 -18.66 17.13
C GLN A 39 -15.84 -18.69 18.64
N HIS A 40 -15.61 -17.58 19.34
CA HIS A 40 -15.88 -17.46 20.77
C HIS A 40 -17.38 -17.51 21.05
N ASP A 41 -18.19 -16.83 20.26
CA ASP A 41 -19.65 -16.89 20.32
C ASP A 41 -20.14 -18.34 20.14
N HIS A 42 -19.57 -19.06 19.17
CA HIS A 42 -19.89 -20.47 18.95
C HIS A 42 -19.45 -21.40 20.10
N ARG A 43 -18.33 -21.11 20.77
CA ARG A 43 -17.88 -21.92 21.92
C ARG A 43 -18.69 -21.63 23.19
N ALA A 44 -19.06 -20.37 23.43
CA ALA A 44 -19.98 -20.00 24.51
C ALA A 44 -21.34 -20.69 24.33
N GLN A 45 -21.84 -20.80 23.09
CA GLN A 45 -23.06 -21.55 22.74
C GLN A 45 -23.04 -23.04 23.14
N VAL A 46 -21.89 -23.72 23.09
CA VAL A 46 -21.80 -25.15 23.45
C VAL A 46 -21.80 -25.35 24.97
N GLN A 47 -21.28 -24.38 25.73
CA GLN A 47 -21.19 -24.49 27.20
C GLN A 47 -22.49 -24.11 27.93
N ASP A 48 -23.31 -23.21 27.38
CA ASP A 48 -24.50 -22.66 28.08
C ASP A 48 -25.77 -23.55 27.96
N ASN A 49 -25.72 -24.63 27.19
CA ASN A 49 -26.86 -25.53 26.94
C ASN A 49 -27.24 -26.48 28.10
N ASN A 50 -26.72 -26.27 29.32
CA ASN A 50 -26.92 -27.17 30.46
C ASN A 50 -27.83 -26.64 31.59
N ALA A 51 -28.56 -25.52 31.43
CA ALA A 51 -29.48 -25.04 32.46
C ALA A 51 -30.85 -24.52 31.93
N ASP A 52 -31.91 -25.25 32.30
CA ASP A 52 -33.31 -24.87 32.61
C ASP A 52 -34.35 -24.20 31.64
N THR A 53 -35.56 -24.81 31.69
CA THR A 53 -36.95 -24.39 31.34
C THR A 53 -37.37 -23.94 29.91
N ALA A 54 -38.55 -24.42 29.49
CA ALA A 54 -39.05 -24.36 28.11
C ALA A 54 -39.54 -22.98 27.61
N SER A 55 -39.89 -22.04 28.50
CA SER A 55 -40.33 -20.68 28.11
C SER A 55 -39.15 -19.77 27.77
N THR A 56 -38.03 -19.92 28.46
CA THR A 56 -36.79 -19.17 28.20
C THR A 56 -36.08 -19.70 26.95
N ARG A 57 -36.38 -20.93 26.51
CA ARG A 57 -35.75 -21.54 25.34
C ARG A 57 -36.11 -20.86 24.02
N ALA A 58 -37.34 -20.39 23.83
CA ALA A 58 -37.75 -19.81 22.54
C ALA A 58 -37.11 -18.42 22.33
N ASP A 59 -37.17 -17.56 23.34
CA ASP A 59 -36.56 -16.23 23.30
C ASP A 59 -35.02 -16.34 23.25
N ASN A 60 -34.42 -17.23 24.04
CA ASN A 60 -32.98 -17.52 23.93
C ASN A 60 -32.64 -18.08 22.54
N GLN A 61 -33.43 -19.00 21.96
CA GLN A 61 -33.17 -19.52 20.62
C GLN A 61 -33.25 -18.46 19.52
N GLN A 62 -34.16 -17.49 19.65
CA GLN A 62 -34.28 -16.38 18.71
C GLN A 62 -33.10 -15.41 18.85
N GLU A 63 -32.78 -14.98 20.07
CA GLU A 63 -31.62 -14.10 20.34
C GLU A 63 -30.30 -14.76 19.91
N LEU A 64 -30.19 -16.09 20.07
CA LEU A 64 -29.07 -16.90 19.58
C LEU A 64 -29.01 -16.98 18.05
N ALA A 65 -30.17 -17.12 17.38
CA ALA A 65 -30.24 -17.14 15.93
C ALA A 65 -29.85 -15.79 15.33
N ASP A 66 -30.30 -14.69 15.95
CA ASP A 66 -30.01 -13.32 15.54
C ASP A 66 -28.52 -13.01 15.75
N THR A 67 -27.93 -13.34 16.91
CA THR A 67 -26.49 -13.14 17.17
C THR A 67 -25.61 -13.93 16.21
N HIS A 68 -25.96 -15.19 15.92
CA HIS A 68 -25.19 -16.00 14.97
C HIS A 68 -25.35 -15.53 13.51
N ALA A 69 -26.51 -14.95 13.16
CA ALA A 69 -26.70 -14.28 11.87
C ALA A 69 -25.82 -13.02 11.78
N ASP A 70 -25.79 -12.21 12.83
CA ASP A 70 -24.98 -10.99 12.91
C ASP A 70 -23.47 -11.28 12.84
N SER A 71 -22.96 -12.26 13.61
CA SER A 71 -21.54 -12.65 13.56
C SER A 71 -21.15 -13.21 12.18
N LYS A 72 -22.07 -13.89 11.47
CA LYS A 72 -21.85 -14.33 10.08
C LYS A 72 -21.79 -13.16 9.11
N VAL A 73 -22.68 -12.18 9.26
CA VAL A 73 -22.66 -10.96 8.44
C VAL A 73 -21.35 -10.21 8.65
N ALA A 74 -20.91 -10.01 9.90
CA ALA A 74 -19.66 -9.33 10.23
C ALA A 74 -18.42 -10.01 9.62
N VAL A 75 -18.34 -11.35 9.65
CA VAL A 75 -17.24 -12.09 9.00
C VAL A 75 -17.25 -11.94 7.47
N VAL A 76 -18.44 -11.93 6.85
CA VAL A 76 -18.58 -11.75 5.40
C VAL A 76 -18.17 -10.33 4.99
N GLU A 77 -18.62 -9.32 5.73
CA GLU A 77 -18.26 -7.92 5.50
C GLU A 77 -16.75 -7.69 5.67
N ALA A 78 -16.16 -8.15 6.78
CA ALA A 78 -14.73 -8.02 7.02
C ALA A 78 -13.89 -8.74 5.95
N ARG A 79 -14.39 -9.85 5.39
CA ARG A 79 -13.74 -10.54 4.28
C ARG A 79 -13.82 -9.73 2.99
N SER A 80 -14.98 -9.16 2.69
CA SER A 80 -15.17 -8.26 1.55
C SER A 80 -14.22 -7.06 1.63
N ASP A 81 -14.06 -6.47 2.82
CA ASP A 81 -13.16 -5.34 3.03
C ASP A 81 -11.69 -5.73 2.84
N ALA A 82 -11.28 -6.89 3.36
CA ALA A 82 -9.92 -7.40 3.15
C ALA A 82 -9.63 -7.69 1.67
N ASP A 83 -10.59 -8.26 0.94
CA ASP A 83 -10.44 -8.53 -0.49
C ASP A 83 -10.37 -7.22 -1.29
N LYS A 84 -11.19 -6.22 -0.95
CA LYS A 84 -11.13 -4.88 -1.56
C LYS A 84 -9.79 -4.20 -1.32
N ALA A 85 -9.30 -4.18 -0.08
CA ALA A 85 -8.01 -3.59 0.24
C ALA A 85 -6.86 -4.24 -0.55
N ARG A 86 -6.90 -5.57 -0.74
CA ARG A 86 -5.89 -6.29 -1.55
C ARG A 86 -5.95 -5.92 -3.03
N ILE A 87 -7.14 -5.68 -3.58
CA ILE A 87 -7.30 -5.21 -4.96
C ILE A 87 -6.71 -3.81 -5.11
N GLU A 88 -7.10 -2.87 -4.24
CA GLU A 88 -6.60 -1.49 -4.26
C GLU A 88 -5.08 -1.43 -4.11
N MET A 89 -4.53 -2.27 -3.24
CA MET A 89 -3.09 -2.41 -3.08
C MET A 89 -2.40 -2.96 -4.34
N ARG A 90 -2.98 -3.94 -5.03
CA ARG A 90 -2.44 -4.44 -6.30
C ARG A 90 -2.45 -3.34 -7.38
N GLU A 91 -3.55 -2.61 -7.50
CA GLU A 91 -3.65 -1.50 -8.44
C GLU A 91 -2.63 -0.40 -8.14
N ALA A 92 -2.40 -0.09 -6.85
CA ALA A 92 -1.36 0.85 -6.43
C ALA A 92 0.04 0.36 -6.83
N ARG A 93 0.34 -0.93 -6.67
CA ARG A 93 1.61 -1.55 -7.11
C ARG A 93 1.79 -1.43 -8.62
N ASP A 94 0.78 -1.80 -9.39
CA ASP A 94 0.84 -1.79 -10.86
C ASP A 94 1.02 -0.36 -11.39
N LYS A 95 0.26 0.59 -10.84
CA LYS A 95 0.39 2.01 -11.19
C LYS A 95 1.79 2.54 -10.88
N PHE A 96 2.34 2.17 -9.72
CA PHE A 96 3.69 2.57 -9.33
C PHE A 96 4.77 1.96 -10.24
N ASP A 97 4.67 0.67 -10.58
CA ASP A 97 5.62 0.01 -11.50
C ASP A 97 5.61 0.65 -12.89
N ILE A 98 4.43 0.99 -13.42
CA ILE A 98 4.30 1.73 -14.68
C ILE A 98 4.95 3.11 -14.59
N ASP A 99 4.71 3.86 -13.51
CA ASP A 99 5.29 5.20 -13.33
C ASP A 99 6.82 5.14 -13.18
N ALA A 100 7.34 4.22 -12.35
CA ALA A 100 8.76 4.02 -12.14
C ALA A 100 9.49 3.68 -13.44
N LYS A 101 8.95 2.76 -14.24
CA LYS A 101 9.48 2.42 -15.58
C LYS A 101 9.47 3.61 -16.51
N ARG A 102 8.34 4.33 -16.59
CA ARG A 102 8.22 5.52 -17.44
C ARG A 102 9.27 6.59 -17.07
N ARG A 103 9.45 6.86 -15.79
CA ARG A 103 10.45 7.82 -15.28
C ARG A 103 11.87 7.39 -15.60
N PHE A 104 12.17 6.11 -15.39
CA PHE A 104 13.46 5.52 -15.75
C PHE A 104 13.76 5.66 -17.25
N ASP A 105 12.84 5.20 -18.11
CA ASP A 105 13.01 5.21 -19.57
C ASP A 105 13.12 6.64 -20.12
N THR A 106 12.33 7.58 -19.60
CA THR A 106 12.41 8.99 -19.99
C THR A 106 13.77 9.59 -19.65
N THR A 107 14.31 9.22 -18.49
CA THR A 107 15.63 9.70 -18.04
C THR A 107 16.76 9.06 -18.85
N GLU A 108 16.69 7.77 -19.17
CA GLU A 108 17.63 7.09 -20.08
C GLU A 108 17.64 7.77 -21.46
N ALA A 109 16.46 8.01 -22.04
CA ALA A 109 16.35 8.69 -23.32
C ALA A 109 16.97 10.10 -23.30
N LYS A 110 16.74 10.86 -22.22
CA LYS A 110 17.39 12.17 -22.02
C LYS A 110 18.91 12.03 -21.97
N VAL A 111 19.44 11.07 -21.21
CA VAL A 111 20.89 10.90 -21.08
C VAL A 111 21.55 10.40 -22.36
N ASP A 112 20.87 9.59 -23.18
CA ASP A 112 21.38 9.21 -24.49
C ASP A 112 21.54 10.42 -25.42
N GLU A 113 20.59 11.36 -25.40
CA GLU A 113 20.72 12.64 -26.11
C GLU A 113 21.91 13.47 -25.57
N LEU A 114 22.02 13.61 -24.24
CA LEU A 114 23.10 14.34 -23.59
C LEU A 114 24.46 13.71 -23.88
N ARG A 115 24.56 12.38 -23.94
CA ARG A 115 25.78 11.65 -24.31
C ARG A 115 26.19 11.96 -25.75
N ALA A 116 25.25 11.97 -26.69
CA ALA A 116 25.52 12.34 -28.07
C ALA A 116 26.04 13.78 -28.19
N ARG A 117 25.47 14.72 -27.43
CA ARG A 117 25.95 16.11 -27.34
C ARG A 117 27.32 16.21 -26.66
N GLY A 118 27.53 15.46 -25.59
CA GLY A 118 28.76 15.39 -24.81
C GLY A 118 29.97 14.86 -25.59
N ASN A 119 29.75 14.09 -26.66
CA ASN A 119 30.82 13.62 -27.57
C ASN A 119 31.50 14.75 -28.35
N LYS A 120 30.88 15.93 -28.44
CA LYS A 120 31.47 17.12 -29.07
C LYS A 120 32.31 17.95 -28.09
N LEU A 121 32.26 17.65 -26.79
CA LEU A 121 33.03 18.36 -25.78
C LEU A 121 34.51 17.96 -25.83
N THR A 122 35.39 18.91 -25.50
CA THR A 122 36.83 18.68 -25.40
C THR A 122 37.39 19.29 -24.11
N GLY A 123 38.62 18.89 -23.74
CA GLY A 123 39.35 19.44 -22.61
C GLY A 123 38.61 19.33 -21.27
N LYS A 124 38.61 20.42 -20.50
CA LYS A 124 38.04 20.45 -19.13
C LYS A 124 36.54 20.13 -19.09
N LYS A 125 35.75 20.62 -20.06
CA LYS A 125 34.31 20.35 -20.11
C LYS A 125 34.03 18.85 -20.30
N ARG A 126 34.79 18.19 -21.18
CA ARG A 126 34.66 16.74 -21.39
C ARG A 126 34.96 15.95 -20.12
N ALA A 127 36.04 16.29 -19.41
CA ALA A 127 36.41 15.62 -18.16
C ALA A 127 35.34 15.77 -17.06
N LEU A 128 34.69 16.94 -16.97
CA LEU A 128 33.57 17.17 -16.05
C LEU A 128 32.34 16.34 -16.46
N PHE A 129 31.98 16.36 -17.74
CA PHE A 129 30.88 15.56 -18.28
C PHE A 129 31.08 14.06 -18.03
N ASP A 130 32.28 13.52 -18.30
CA ASP A 130 32.61 12.11 -18.06
C ASP A 130 32.57 11.73 -16.56
N THR A 131 32.84 12.69 -15.67
CA THR A 131 32.73 12.48 -14.23
C THR A 131 31.28 12.39 -13.79
N GLU A 132 30.42 13.30 -14.24
CA GLU A 132 28.97 13.21 -13.97
C GLU A 132 28.34 11.98 -14.63
N MET A 133 28.84 11.56 -15.80
CA MET A 133 28.37 10.35 -16.48
C MET A 133 28.64 9.10 -15.65
N ARG A 134 29.78 9.03 -14.96
CA ARG A 134 30.06 7.92 -14.03
C ARG A 134 29.12 7.93 -12.83
N THR A 135 28.85 9.11 -12.25
CA THR A 135 27.86 9.25 -11.16
C THR A 135 26.47 8.80 -11.60
N TYR A 136 26.04 9.22 -12.80
CA TYR A 136 24.80 8.78 -13.40
C TYR A 136 24.73 7.25 -13.56
N MET A 137 25.76 6.63 -14.15
CA MET A 137 25.81 5.18 -14.35
C MET A 137 25.76 4.38 -13.05
N LEU A 138 26.34 4.90 -11.96
CA LEU A 138 26.20 4.29 -10.63
C LEU A 138 24.75 4.38 -10.13
N SER A 139 24.12 5.54 -10.23
CA SER A 139 22.70 5.69 -9.84
C SER A 139 21.76 4.85 -10.69
N ARG A 140 22.05 4.68 -11.99
CA ARG A 140 21.32 3.80 -12.90
C ARG A 140 21.30 2.37 -12.41
N GLY A 141 22.47 1.84 -12.01
CA GLY A 141 22.58 0.50 -11.45
C GLY A 141 21.74 0.33 -10.19
N HIS A 142 21.78 1.32 -9.29
CA HIS A 142 21.02 1.29 -8.05
C HIS A 142 19.49 1.33 -8.28
N VAL A 143 19.02 2.16 -9.21
CA VAL A 143 17.59 2.20 -9.56
C VAL A 143 17.12 0.87 -10.15
N LEU A 144 17.89 0.27 -11.06
CA LEU A 144 17.55 -1.03 -11.64
C LEU A 144 17.48 -2.15 -10.59
N GLU A 145 18.41 -2.15 -9.64
CA GLU A 145 18.40 -3.06 -8.49
C GLU A 145 17.12 -2.86 -7.66
N LYS A 146 16.80 -1.63 -7.26
CA LYS A 146 15.60 -1.31 -6.46
C LYS A 146 14.29 -1.63 -7.20
N MET A 147 14.22 -1.37 -8.50
CA MET A 147 13.09 -1.76 -9.35
C MET A 147 12.92 -3.27 -9.46
N SER A 148 14.00 -4.04 -9.33
CA SER A 148 13.92 -5.50 -9.28
C SER A 148 13.46 -5.98 -7.90
N GLU A 149 14.04 -5.44 -6.82
CA GLU A 149 13.72 -5.80 -5.43
C GLU A 149 12.24 -5.58 -5.11
N ILE A 150 11.69 -4.41 -5.47
CA ILE A 150 10.33 -4.00 -5.08
C ILE A 150 9.23 -4.95 -5.60
N LYS A 151 9.49 -5.67 -6.70
CA LYS A 151 8.55 -6.63 -7.27
C LYS A 151 8.30 -7.83 -6.35
N SER A 152 9.30 -8.18 -5.54
CA SER A 152 9.23 -9.28 -4.57
C SER A 152 8.93 -8.83 -3.14
N THR A 153 8.79 -7.52 -2.90
CA THR A 153 8.62 -6.99 -1.56
C THR A 153 7.28 -7.41 -0.93
N PRO A 154 7.29 -7.99 0.29
CA PRO A 154 6.08 -8.28 1.05
C PRO A 154 5.25 -7.04 1.36
N ASP A 155 3.95 -7.21 1.53
CA ASP A 155 3.00 -6.12 1.70
C ASP A 155 3.34 -5.17 2.86
N ALA A 156 3.86 -5.75 3.96
CA ALA A 156 4.29 -5.00 5.14
C ALA A 156 5.51 -4.09 4.92
N GLN A 157 6.33 -4.35 3.91
CA GLN A 157 7.56 -3.62 3.62
C GLN A 157 7.43 -2.71 2.39
N TRP A 158 6.43 -2.94 1.55
CA TRP A 158 6.33 -2.28 0.25
C TRP A 158 6.27 -0.76 0.33
N SER A 159 5.53 -0.19 1.28
CA SER A 159 5.45 1.28 1.44
C SER A 159 6.83 1.91 1.67
N ARG A 160 7.69 1.25 2.46
CA ARG A 160 9.08 1.67 2.68
C ARG A 160 9.93 1.52 1.41
N ASP A 161 9.84 0.37 0.75
CA ASP A 161 10.65 0.09 -0.44
C ASP A 161 10.24 0.96 -1.63
N ARG A 162 8.95 1.30 -1.73
CA ARG A 162 8.43 2.32 -2.66
C ARG A 162 9.13 3.66 -2.41
N ASP A 163 9.12 4.16 -1.18
CA ASP A 163 9.71 5.46 -0.85
C ASP A 163 11.23 5.49 -1.14
N LEU A 164 11.93 4.36 -0.91
CA LEU A 164 13.35 4.22 -1.24
C LEU A 164 13.59 4.25 -2.76
N LEU A 165 12.73 3.58 -3.54
CA LEU A 165 12.82 3.62 -5.00
C LEU A 165 12.46 5.01 -5.54
N GLU A 166 11.47 5.70 -4.97
CA GLU A 166 11.13 7.08 -5.35
C GLU A 166 12.29 8.05 -5.12
N GLN A 167 12.98 7.92 -3.99
CA GLN A 167 14.19 8.71 -3.71
C GLN A 167 15.30 8.39 -4.70
N SER A 168 15.48 7.12 -5.03
CA SER A 168 16.50 6.65 -5.99
C SER A 168 16.21 7.18 -7.40
N LEU A 169 14.96 7.10 -7.87
CA LEU A 169 14.51 7.67 -9.14
C LEU A 169 14.72 9.17 -9.19
N SER A 170 14.36 9.89 -8.12
CA SER A 170 14.53 11.34 -8.06
C SER A 170 16.01 11.76 -8.06
N SER A 171 16.89 10.99 -7.42
CA SER A 171 18.34 11.22 -7.49
C SER A 171 18.89 10.90 -8.89
N PHE A 172 18.38 9.86 -9.54
CA PHE A 172 18.77 9.46 -10.89
C PHE A 172 18.40 10.52 -11.93
N GLU A 173 17.18 11.06 -11.87
CA GLU A 173 16.72 12.19 -12.68
C GLU A 173 17.60 13.42 -12.47
N ARG A 174 17.90 13.77 -11.22
CA ARG A 174 18.78 14.91 -10.89
C ARG A 174 20.19 14.72 -11.44
N ASN A 175 20.71 13.49 -11.46
CA ASN A 175 22.02 13.21 -12.06
C ASN A 175 22.00 13.44 -13.59
N ALA A 176 20.88 13.14 -14.25
CA ALA A 176 20.71 13.47 -15.67
C ALA A 176 20.63 15.00 -15.90
N GLU A 177 20.01 15.76 -15.01
CA GLU A 177 20.02 17.23 -15.07
C GLU A 177 21.44 17.80 -14.90
N ARG A 178 22.23 17.26 -13.96
CA ARG A 178 23.63 17.67 -13.79
C ARG A 178 24.49 17.44 -15.01
N LEU A 179 24.22 16.38 -15.79
CA LEU A 179 24.90 16.13 -17.07
C LEU A 179 24.62 17.26 -18.08
N GLU A 180 23.39 17.74 -18.12
CA GLU A 180 22.96 18.84 -19.00
C GLU A 180 23.69 20.14 -18.67
N GLU A 181 23.90 20.43 -17.38
CA GLU A 181 24.69 21.59 -16.93
C GLU A 181 26.17 21.56 -17.39
N LYS A 182 26.70 20.40 -17.80
CA LYS A 182 28.12 20.27 -18.24
C LYS A 182 28.31 20.42 -19.74
N LEU A 183 27.24 20.54 -20.52
CA LEU A 183 27.29 20.83 -21.96
C LEU A 183 27.57 22.34 -22.16
#